data_AF-A0A399UAB3-F1
#
_entry.id   AF-A0A399UAB3-F1
#
_cell.length_a   1.000
_cell.length_b   1.000
_cell.length_c   1.000
_cell.angle_alpha   90.00
_cell.angle_beta   90.00
_cell.angle_gamma   90.00
#
_symmetry.space_group_name_H-M   'P 1'
#
loop_
_entity.id
_entity.type
_entity.pdbx_description
1 polymer ?
#
loop_
_entity_poly.entity_id
_entity_poly.type
_entity_poly.pdbx_seq_one_letter_code
_entity_poly.pdbx_strand_id
1 'polypeptide(L)'
;HQALLYLSQTLLNISMMIDSQKIYLHSPLLTNQHIIQKLYSEMNYKPKLLYNRLPEVIIEPYNDFTAAHSAIALCLYHTILHS
;
A
#
# COMPACT_ATOMS: atom_id res chain seq x y z
N HIS A 1 -9.66 -5.36 -15.60
CA HIS A 1 -10.61 -5.60 -14.48
C HIS A 1 -10.05 -6.63 -13.49
N GLN A 2 -9.70 -7.84 -13.94
CA GLN A 2 -9.18 -8.91 -13.06
C GLN A 2 -7.87 -8.56 -12.32
N ALA A 3 -6.96 -7.77 -12.93
CA ALA A 3 -5.69 -7.42 -12.29
C ALA A 3 -5.85 -6.65 -10.96
N LEU A 4 -6.78 -5.70 -10.87
CA LEU A 4 -7.02 -4.94 -9.62
C LEU A 4 -7.70 -5.79 -8.56
N LEU A 5 -8.58 -6.71 -8.95
CA LEU A 5 -9.18 -7.68 -8.04
C LEU A 5 -8.11 -8.59 -7.42
N TYR A 6 -7.21 -9.15 -8.24
CA TYR A 6 -6.12 -9.98 -7.73
C TYR A 6 -5.15 -9.20 -6.86
N LEU A 7 -4.78 -7.97 -7.27
CA LEU A 7 -3.97 -7.08 -6.44
C LEU A 7 -4.61 -6.84 -5.08
N SER A 8 -5.90 -6.52 -5.05
CA SER A 8 -6.68 -6.29 -3.82
C SER A 8 -6.66 -7.51 -2.91
N GLN A 9 -6.90 -8.70 -3.47
CA GLN A 9 -6.87 -9.94 -2.70
C GLN A 9 -5.46 -10.23 -2.14
N THR A 10 -4.41 -10.01 -2.93
CA THR A 10 -3.02 -10.18 -2.48
C THR A 10 -2.68 -9.21 -1.36
N LEU A 11 -3.04 -7.94 -1.48
CA LEU A 11 -2.82 -6.93 -0.45
C LEU A 11 -3.54 -7.28 0.85
N LEU A 12 -4.81 -7.67 0.77
CA LEU A 12 -5.58 -8.08 1.94
C LEU A 12 -4.96 -9.32 2.60
N ASN A 13 -4.61 -10.34 1.82
CA ASN A 13 -3.98 -11.56 2.34
C ASN A 13 -2.66 -11.27 3.06
N ILE A 14 -1.78 -10.50 2.43
CA ILE A 14 -0.50 -10.12 3.04
C ILE A 14 -0.75 -9.33 4.32
N SER A 15 -1.66 -8.35 4.30
CA SER A 15 -1.96 -7.54 5.49
C SER A 15 -2.41 -8.38 6.67
N MET A 16 -3.25 -9.39 6.43
CA MET A 16 -3.71 -10.31 7.47
C MET A 16 -2.59 -11.22 7.96
N MET A 17 -1.69 -11.66 7.08
CA MET A 17 -0.55 -12.52 7.45
C MET A 17 0.44 -11.81 8.38
N ILE A 18 0.63 -10.50 8.23
CA ILE A 18 1.57 -9.72 9.03
C ILE A 18 0.90 -8.82 10.08
N ASP A 19 -0.41 -8.95 10.28
CA ASP A 19 -1.24 -8.10 11.15
C ASP A 19 -1.02 -6.59 10.93
N SER A 20 -0.92 -6.19 9.65
CA SER A 20 -0.73 -4.77 9.32
C SER A 20 -2.02 -3.99 9.46
N GLN A 21 -1.95 -2.87 10.18
CA GLN A 21 -3.07 -1.93 10.32
C GLN A 21 -3.20 -0.97 9.12
N LYS A 22 -2.10 -0.72 8.40
CA LYS A 22 -2.05 0.24 7.30
C LYS A 22 -1.25 -0.29 6.12
N ILE A 23 -1.72 -0.03 4.91
CA ILE A 23 -0.99 -0.30 3.67
C ILE A 23 -0.77 1.03 2.96
N TYR A 24 0.50 1.39 2.73
CA TYR A 24 0.87 2.50 1.89
C TYR A 24 1.15 1.98 0.48
N LEU A 25 0.42 2.50 -0.51
CA LEU A 25 0.59 2.15 -1.90
C LEU A 25 1.22 3.30 -2.66
N HIS A 26 2.25 2.98 -3.43
CA HIS A 26 2.99 3.92 -4.24
C HIS A 26 3.23 3.32 -5.63
N SER A 27 2.70 3.95 -6.67
CA SER A 27 2.84 3.47 -8.04
C SER A 27 2.50 4.58 -9.05
N PRO A 28 3.17 4.64 -10.21
CA PRO A 28 2.76 5.52 -11.31
C PRO A 28 1.31 5.28 -11.75
N LEU A 29 0.80 4.05 -11.61
CA LEU A 29 -0.56 3.67 -11.97
C LEU A 29 -1.61 4.31 -11.03
N LEU A 30 -1.21 4.64 -9.80
CA LEU A 30 -2.07 5.25 -8.79
C LEU A 30 -2.05 6.79 -8.86
N THR A 31 -1.67 7.34 -10.01
CA THR A 31 -1.92 8.75 -10.37
C THR A 31 -3.28 8.94 -11.03
N ASN A 32 -3.86 7.86 -11.57
CA ASN A 32 -5.15 7.88 -12.24
C ASN A 32 -6.31 7.65 -11.25
N GLN A 33 -7.14 8.69 -11.06
CA GLN A 33 -8.29 8.65 -10.15
C GLN A 33 -9.27 7.49 -10.40
N HIS A 34 -9.48 7.09 -11.65
CA HIS A 34 -10.37 5.97 -11.97
C HIS A 34 -9.79 4.63 -11.47
N ILE A 35 -8.47 4.44 -11.60
CA ILE A 35 -7.78 3.26 -11.09
C ILE A 35 -7.86 3.22 -9.56
N ILE A 36 -7.62 4.37 -8.92
CA ILE A 36 -7.70 4.53 -7.46
C ILE A 36 -9.09 4.15 -6.94
N GLN A 37 -10.15 4.75 -7.50
CA GLN A 37 -11.54 4.46 -7.09
C GLN A 37 -11.88 2.98 -7.28
N LYS A 38 -11.43 2.39 -8.39
CA LYS A 38 -11.65 0.97 -8.64
C LYS A 38 -10.91 0.09 -7.63
N LEU A 39 -9.65 0.38 -7.32
CA LEU A 39 -8.89 -0.34 -6.30
C LEU A 39 -9.58 -0.29 -4.93
N TYR A 40 -10.06 0.88 -4.51
CA TYR A 40 -10.82 1.02 -3.26
C TYR A 40 -12.11 0.19 -3.28
N SER A 41 -12.83 0.14 -4.41
CA SER A 41 -14.04 -0.67 -4.53
C SER A 41 -13.76 -2.17 -4.40
N GLU A 42 -12.65 -2.65 -4.97
CA GLU A 42 -12.25 -4.06 -4.93
C GLU A 42 -11.75 -4.45 -3.51
N MET A 43 -11.09 -3.55 -2.79
CA MET A 43 -10.65 -3.81 -1.40
C MET A 43 -11.74 -3.68 -0.34
N ASN A 44 -12.79 -2.90 -0.61
CA ASN A 44 -13.98 -2.85 0.25
C ASN A 44 -14.86 -4.10 0.11
N TYR A 45 -14.55 -5.01 -0.82
CA TYR A 45 -15.21 -6.30 -0.87
C TYR A 45 -14.86 -7.08 0.40
N LYS A 46 -15.83 -7.19 1.32
CA LYS A 46 -15.66 -7.93 2.58
C LYS A 46 -15.42 -9.41 2.26
N PRO A 47 -14.20 -9.93 2.41
CA PRO A 47 -14.03 -11.37 2.35
C PRO A 47 -14.82 -11.96 3.54
N LYS A 48 -15.48 -13.11 3.35
CA LYS A 48 -16.17 -13.83 4.44
C LYS A 48 -15.13 -14.44 5.38
N LEU A 49 -14.41 -13.60 6.11
CA LEU A 49 -13.33 -13.99 7.01
C LEU A 49 -13.68 -13.64 8.44
N LEU A 50 -13.13 -14.43 9.36
CA LEU A 50 -13.24 -14.26 10.82
C LEU A 50 -12.50 -13.00 11.32
N TYR A 51 -11.75 -12.33 10.45
CA TYR A 51 -10.97 -11.14 10.75
C TYR A 51 -11.83 -9.87 10.56
N ASN A 52 -12.09 -9.16 11.65
CA ASN A 52 -13.00 -8.01 11.65
C ASN A 52 -12.33 -6.66 11.33
N ARG A 53 -11.02 -6.65 11.05
CA ARG A 53 -10.28 -5.44 10.68
C ARG A 53 -9.69 -5.56 9.29
N LEU A 54 -10.16 -4.69 8.41
CA LEU A 54 -9.49 -4.41 7.14
C LEU A 54 -8.40 -3.36 7.40
N PRO A 55 -7.24 -3.46 6.73
CA PRO A 55 -6.20 -2.44 6.83
C PRO A 55 -6.70 -1.12 6.21
N GLU A 56 -6.26 0.00 6.78
CA GLU A 56 -6.40 1.30 6.13
C GLU A 56 -5.47 1.36 4.92
N VAL A 57 -5.99 1.66 3.73
CA VAL A 57 -5.16 1.83 2.53
C VAL A 57 -4.99 3.30 2.20
N ILE A 58 -3.73 3.72 2.23
CA ILE A 58 -3.28 5.08 1.95
C ILE A 58 -2.52 5.07 0.63
N ILE A 59 -2.94 5.90 -0.32
CA ILE A 59 -2.24 6.08 -1.58
C ILE A 59 -1.34 7.30 -1.45
N GLU A 60 -0.03 7.07 -1.50
CA GLU A 60 0.96 8.12 -1.44
C GLU A 60 1.15 8.76 -2.82
N PRO A 61 1.28 10.10 -2.90
CA PRO A 61 1.60 10.77 -4.15
C PRO A 61 2.85 10.16 -4.81
N TYR A 62 2.73 9.83 -6.10
CA TYR A 62 3.84 9.26 -6.84
C TYR A 62 4.84 10.34 -7.27
N ASN A 63 6.13 10.05 -7.11
CA ASN A 63 7.23 10.89 -7.58
C ASN A 63 8.41 9.99 -7.98
N ASP A 64 9.01 10.26 -9.14
CA ASP A 64 10.14 9.47 -9.68
C ASP A 64 11.37 9.48 -8.76
N PHE A 65 11.49 10.46 -7.88
CA PHE A 65 12.59 10.58 -6.92
C PHE A 65 12.31 9.93 -5.56
N THR A 66 11.15 9.28 -5.36
CA THR A 66 10.78 8.66 -4.08
C THR A 66 11.83 7.64 -3.61
N ALA A 67 12.38 6.84 -4.53
CA ALA A 67 13.43 5.89 -4.20
C ALA A 67 14.72 6.58 -3.72
N ALA A 68 15.13 7.66 -4.40
CA ALA A 68 16.29 8.44 -4.01
C ALA A 68 16.10 9.10 -2.64
N HIS A 69 14.90 9.65 -2.38
CA HIS A 69 14.56 10.23 -1.09
C HIS A 69 14.63 9.19 0.04
N SER A 70 14.05 8.00 -0.16
CA SER A 70 14.11 6.90 0.82
C SER A 70 15.54 6.42 1.08
N ALA A 71 16.39 6.35 0.05
CA ALA A 71 17.78 5.97 0.19
C ALA A 71 18.56 6.98 1.06
N ILE A 72 18.35 8.28 0.84
CA ILE A 72 18.97 9.33 1.66
C ILE A 72 18.49 9.24 3.11
N ALA A 73 17.19 9.06 3.33
CA ALA A 73 16.63 8.91 4.67
C ALA A 73 17.26 7.72 5.42
N LEU A 74 17.46 6.59 4.73
CA LEU A 74 18.12 5.42 5.29
C LEU A 74 19.59 5.70 5.65
N CYS A 75 20.34 6.37 4.77
CA CYS A 75 21.71 6.78 5.06
C CYS A 75 21.80 7.68 6.30
N LEU A 76 20.90 8.66 6.41
CA LEU A 76 20.85 9.56 7.57
C LEU A 76 20.49 8.82 8.87
N TYR A 77 19.54 7.89 8.81
CA TYR A 77 19.19 7.06 9.97
C TYR A 77 20.42 6.32 10.52
N HIS A 78 21.20 5.68 9.65
CA HIS A 78 22.38 4.94 10.07
C HIS A 78 23.56 5.83 10.48
N THR A 79 23.67 7.02 9.91
CA THR A 79 24.82 7.91 10.18
C THR A 79 24.60 8.77 11.43
N ILE A 80 23.36 9.18 11.70
CA ILE A 80 23.03 10.20 12.71
C ILE A 80 22.19 9.63 13.85
N LEU A 81 21.20 8.79 13.54
CA LEU A 81 20.18 8.38 14.51
C LEU A 81 20.46 7.01 15.17
N HIS A 82 21.34 6.22 14.56
CA HIS A 82 21.69 4.87 15.01
C HIS A 82 23.22 4.68 15.09
N SER A 83 23.91 5.67 15.67
CA SER A 83 25.35 5.66 16.02
C SER A 83 25.57 5.34 17.49
#